data_AF-A0A9P4UK57-F1
#
_entry.id   AF-A0A9P4UK57-F1
#
_cell.length_a   1.000
_cell.length_b   1.000
_cell.length_c   1.000
_cell.angle_alpha   90.00
_cell.angle_beta   90.00
_cell.angle_gamma   90.00
#
_symmetry.space_group_name_H-M   'P 1'
#
loop_
_entity.id
_entity.type
_entity.pdbx_description
1 polymer ?
#
loop_
_entity_poly.entity_id
_entity_poly.type
_entity_poly.pdbx_seq_one_letter_code
_entity_poly.pdbx_strand_id
1 'polypeptide(L)'
;MLEQLLNSDKGTRLTTLKSGEVVVVDEKLTTARIFMWYYRAANIGCLSALIVVNVEKAASFWLAYLIPLIMFLIVLAVFVAFSHKITKLPPQGSPVLDASNTEKSLGNAKPSVLRENQRLHLYQFAHSEVYTDTHVEQVKSGRLACKLFRSFSYSFYTICWTQIFNNLISQAGEMKLGGTPNDLMQNLETVLMLGFIPLLDLIVYPALRKMGIDFNTVRRITLGFFCASLSMTYACVLQHFIYQQLAGSIEVWIQAPGYVFGALSEIWVLVMGIEIAFNNAPDNLRAVISSIFWVTIAVGAAVGIALTPVSQDPYMV
;
A
#
# COMPACT_ATOMS: atom_id res chain seq x y z
N MET A 1 12.15 -41.01 -3.67
CA MET A 1 12.78 -39.87 -2.94
C MET A 1 12.31 -38.52 -3.47
N LEU A 2 12.39 -38.24 -4.78
CA LEU A 2 11.82 -37.02 -5.39
C LEU A 2 10.29 -36.90 -5.26
N GLU A 3 9.54 -38.00 -5.43
CA GLU A 3 8.07 -38.02 -5.23
C GLU A 3 7.64 -37.79 -3.77
N GLN A 4 8.47 -38.16 -2.79
CA GLN A 4 8.17 -37.94 -1.37
C GLN A 4 8.43 -36.49 -0.95
N LEU A 5 9.36 -35.78 -1.60
CA LEU A 5 9.56 -34.33 -1.40
C LEU A 5 8.46 -33.50 -2.08
N LEU A 6 7.86 -33.99 -3.17
CA LEU A 6 6.75 -33.34 -3.88
C LEU A 6 5.42 -33.38 -3.12
N ASN A 7 5.16 -34.44 -2.34
CA ASN A 7 3.93 -34.53 -1.53
C ASN A 7 3.97 -33.69 -0.24
N SER A 8 5.11 -33.09 0.11
CA SER A 8 5.27 -32.29 1.32
C SER A 8 5.01 -30.79 1.10
N ASP A 9 5.07 -30.28 -0.13
CA ASP A 9 4.84 -28.86 -0.42
C ASP A 9 3.68 -28.71 -1.42
N LYS A 10 2.55 -28.20 -0.94
CA LYS A 10 1.25 -28.14 -1.65
C LYS A 10 1.23 -27.32 -2.96
N GLY A 11 2.37 -26.88 -3.49
CA GLY A 11 2.46 -25.92 -4.60
C GLY A 11 3.27 -26.35 -5.83
N THR A 12 3.77 -27.58 -5.88
CA THR A 12 4.70 -28.01 -6.94
C THR A 12 4.07 -29.05 -7.86
N ARG A 13 3.71 -28.67 -9.09
CA ARG A 13 3.11 -29.55 -10.10
C ARG A 13 4.12 -29.88 -11.21
N LEU A 14 4.30 -31.16 -11.52
CA LEU A 14 5.06 -31.57 -12.70
C LEU A 14 4.17 -31.42 -13.93
N THR A 15 4.57 -30.57 -14.88
CA THR A 15 3.83 -30.37 -16.14
C THR A 15 4.76 -30.63 -17.31
N THR A 16 4.36 -31.53 -18.20
CA THR A 16 5.10 -31.83 -19.42
C THR A 16 4.75 -30.80 -20.50
N LEU A 17 5.73 -30.03 -20.95
CA LEU A 17 5.56 -29.07 -22.04
C LEU A 17 5.26 -29.82 -23.35
N LYS A 18 4.71 -29.11 -24.35
CA LYS A 18 4.51 -29.63 -25.71
C LYS A 18 5.83 -30.06 -26.39
N SER A 19 6.98 -29.65 -25.84
CA SER A 19 8.33 -30.05 -26.25
C SER A 19 8.81 -31.38 -25.66
N GLY A 20 8.05 -32.01 -24.75
CA GLY A 20 8.45 -33.24 -24.06
C GLY A 20 9.29 -33.03 -22.79
N GLU A 21 9.62 -31.79 -22.43
CA GLU A 21 10.33 -31.47 -21.19
C GLU A 21 9.38 -31.50 -19.99
N VAL A 22 9.76 -32.24 -18.95
CA VAL A 22 9.04 -32.29 -17.67
C VAL A 22 9.54 -31.14 -16.80
N VAL A 23 8.67 -30.14 -16.60
CA VAL A 23 9.02 -28.95 -15.82
C VAL A 23 8.30 -28.98 -14.47
N VAL A 24 9.08 -28.69 -13.43
CA VAL A 24 8.58 -28.44 -12.08
C VAL A 24 7.96 -27.05 -12.05
N VAL A 25 6.62 -26.98 -12.07
CA VAL A 25 5.88 -25.72 -11.94
C VAL A 25 5.64 -25.48 -10.46
N ASP A 26 6.44 -24.58 -9.90
CA ASP A 26 6.24 -24.03 -8.56
C ASP A 26 5.26 -22.85 -8.64
N GLU A 27 4.08 -23.02 -8.04
CA GLU A 27 3.02 -22.01 -7.98
C GLU A 27 3.48 -20.76 -7.21
N LYS A 28 4.36 -20.89 -6.21
CA LYS A 28 4.87 -19.76 -5.42
C LYS A 28 5.83 -18.92 -6.26
N LEU A 29 6.75 -19.55 -6.98
CA LEU A 29 7.71 -18.87 -7.87
C LEU A 29 7.00 -18.15 -9.03
N THR A 30 5.98 -18.80 -9.61
CA THR A 30 5.18 -18.23 -10.70
C THR A 30 4.38 -17.01 -10.22
N THR A 31 3.74 -17.12 -9.06
CA THR A 31 3.01 -16.02 -8.42
C THR A 31 3.93 -14.84 -8.12
N ALA A 32 5.11 -15.08 -7.54
CA ALA A 32 6.11 -14.04 -7.28
C ALA A 32 6.54 -13.31 -8.57
N ARG A 33 6.76 -14.06 -9.66
CA ARG A 33 7.13 -13.46 -10.95
C ARG A 33 6.01 -12.61 -11.55
N ILE A 34 4.75 -13.02 -11.43
CA ILE A 34 3.59 -12.22 -11.85
C ILE A 34 3.54 -10.91 -11.05
N PHE A 35 3.72 -10.98 -9.73
CA PHE A 35 3.77 -9.78 -8.88
C PHE A 35 4.92 -8.85 -9.23
N MET A 36 6.10 -9.37 -9.59
CA MET A 36 7.21 -8.53 -10.07
C MET A 36 6.88 -7.80 -11.38
N TRP A 37 6.21 -8.47 -12.33
CA TRP A 37 5.74 -7.82 -13.57
C TRP A 37 4.67 -6.76 -13.29
N TYR A 38 3.71 -7.06 -12.41
CA TYR A 38 2.71 -6.10 -11.94
C TYR A 38 3.37 -4.87 -11.33
N TYR A 39 4.34 -5.07 -10.44
CA TYR A 39 5.04 -3.97 -9.77
C TYR A 39 5.82 -3.10 -10.77
N ARG A 40 6.50 -3.71 -11.76
CA ARG A 40 7.18 -2.97 -12.83
C ARG A 40 6.19 -2.16 -13.68
N ALA A 41 5.06 -2.77 -14.05
CA ALA A 41 4.03 -2.09 -14.82
C ALA A 41 3.41 -0.92 -14.06
N ALA A 42 3.15 -1.08 -12.76
CA ALA A 42 2.62 -0.01 -11.91
C ALA A 42 3.58 1.19 -11.84
N ASN A 43 4.88 0.95 -11.60
CA ASN A 43 5.87 2.02 -11.55
C ASN A 43 6.04 2.76 -12.88
N ILE A 44 6.02 2.04 -14.02
CA ILE A 44 6.01 2.66 -15.36
C ILE A 44 4.71 3.46 -15.56
N GLY A 45 3.59 2.93 -15.08
CA GLY A 45 2.29 3.60 -15.11
C GLY A 45 2.31 4.94 -14.40
N CYS A 46 2.94 5.06 -13.22
CA CYS A 46 3.02 6.33 -12.51
C CYS A 46 3.74 7.44 -13.31
N LEU A 47 4.64 7.09 -14.25
CA LEU A 47 5.29 8.07 -15.13
C LEU A 47 4.33 8.68 -16.17
N SER A 48 3.14 8.10 -16.40
CA SER A 48 2.17 8.66 -17.33
C SER A 48 1.65 10.03 -16.88
N ALA A 49 1.71 10.33 -15.57
CA ALA A 49 1.37 11.65 -15.04
C ALA A 49 2.25 12.76 -15.64
N LEU A 50 3.52 12.46 -15.99
CA LEU A 50 4.40 13.41 -16.68
C LEU A 50 3.84 13.81 -18.05
N ILE A 51 3.16 12.89 -18.74
CA ILE A 51 2.58 13.15 -20.06
C ILE A 51 1.33 14.03 -19.90
N VAL A 52 0.43 13.65 -19.00
CA VAL A 52 -0.86 14.36 -18.79
C VAL A 52 -0.63 15.81 -18.37
N VAL A 53 0.27 16.04 -17.41
CA VAL A 53 0.56 17.38 -16.86
C VAL A 53 1.24 18.29 -17.88
N ASN A 54 2.09 17.75 -18.76
CA ASN A 54 2.67 18.55 -19.86
C ASN A 54 1.66 18.83 -20.98
N VAL A 55 0.75 17.89 -21.28
CA VAL A 55 -0.34 18.10 -22.24
C VAL A 55 -1.34 19.14 -21.74
N GLU A 56 -1.63 19.13 -20.44
CA GLU A 56 -2.44 20.14 -19.78
C GLU A 56 -1.85 21.53 -19.99
N LYS A 57 -0.56 21.70 -19.68
CA LYS A 57 0.14 22.97 -19.85
C LYS A 57 0.21 23.45 -21.31
N ALA A 58 0.41 22.53 -22.26
CA ALA A 58 0.67 22.88 -23.65
C ALA A 58 -0.60 23.04 -24.51
N ALA A 59 -1.68 22.32 -24.20
CA ALA A 59 -2.86 22.25 -25.06
C ALA A 59 -4.15 22.66 -24.33
N SER A 60 -4.67 21.81 -23.44
CA SER A 60 -5.91 22.08 -22.69
C SER A 60 -6.20 20.98 -21.66
N PHE A 61 -6.98 21.34 -20.63
CA PHE A 61 -7.54 20.39 -19.66
C PHE A 61 -8.38 19.29 -20.31
N TRP A 62 -9.17 19.60 -21.34
CA TRP A 62 -10.03 18.61 -21.99
C TRP A 62 -9.21 17.48 -22.63
N LEU A 63 -8.12 17.83 -23.32
CA LEU A 63 -7.22 16.84 -23.92
C LEU A 63 -6.49 16.03 -22.86
N ALA A 64 -6.08 16.66 -21.76
CA ALA A 64 -5.43 15.99 -20.63
C ALA A 64 -6.33 14.90 -20.01
N TYR A 65 -7.64 15.17 -19.84
CA TYR A 65 -8.60 14.18 -19.35
C TYR A 65 -8.99 13.09 -20.38
N LEU A 66 -8.86 13.38 -21.67
CA LEU A 66 -9.16 12.40 -22.72
C LEU A 66 -8.13 11.25 -22.74
N ILE A 67 -6.86 11.54 -22.44
CA ILE A 67 -5.77 10.54 -22.42
C ILE A 67 -6.08 9.36 -21.47
N PRO A 68 -6.35 9.57 -20.16
CA PRO A 68 -6.67 8.47 -19.26
C PRO A 68 -7.98 7.77 -19.65
N LEU A 69 -8.98 8.48 -20.18
CA LEU A 69 -10.22 7.87 -20.67
C LEU A 69 -9.95 6.85 -21.79
N ILE A 70 -9.16 7.23 -22.80
CA ILE A 70 -8.77 6.33 -23.89
C ILE A 70 -8.02 5.12 -23.34
N MET A 71 -7.09 5.32 -22.40
CA MET A 71 -6.36 4.22 -21.76
C MET A 71 -7.30 3.27 -21.00
N PHE A 72 -8.29 3.78 -20.27
CA PHE A 72 -9.31 2.95 -19.62
C PHE A 72 -10.13 2.14 -20.62
N LEU A 73 -10.51 2.74 -21.75
CA LEU A 73 -11.24 2.04 -22.81
C LEU A 73 -10.40 0.92 -23.43
N ILE A 74 -9.09 1.14 -23.63
CA ILE A 74 -8.16 0.12 -24.11
C ILE A 74 -8.05 -1.03 -23.10
N VAL A 75 -7.85 -0.71 -21.81
CA VAL A 75 -7.78 -1.73 -20.75
C VAL A 75 -9.07 -2.54 -20.67
N LEU A 76 -10.23 -1.89 -20.76
CA LEU A 76 -11.53 -2.56 -20.78
C LEU A 76 -11.68 -3.47 -22.01
N ALA A 77 -11.30 -3.00 -23.20
CA ALA A 77 -11.37 -3.78 -24.43
C ALA A 77 -10.49 -5.03 -24.35
N VAL A 78 -9.26 -4.89 -23.83
CA VAL A 78 -8.36 -6.02 -23.57
C VAL A 78 -8.99 -6.97 -22.55
N PHE A 79 -9.50 -6.47 -21.42
CA PHE A 79 -10.13 -7.30 -20.40
C PHE A 79 -11.30 -8.12 -20.96
N VAL A 80 -12.20 -7.48 -21.72
CA VAL A 80 -13.34 -8.15 -22.35
C VAL A 80 -12.87 -9.18 -23.37
N ALA A 81 -11.89 -8.83 -24.22
CA ALA A 81 -11.34 -9.75 -25.22
C ALA A 81 -10.70 -10.99 -24.58
N PHE A 82 -10.02 -10.85 -23.44
CA PHE A 82 -9.37 -11.95 -22.73
C PHE A 82 -10.24 -12.61 -21.66
N SER A 83 -11.45 -12.10 -21.40
CA SER A 83 -12.35 -12.61 -20.36
C SER A 83 -12.68 -14.10 -20.51
N HIS A 84 -12.73 -14.62 -21.74
CA HIS A 84 -12.97 -16.03 -22.04
C HIS A 84 -11.83 -16.97 -21.59
N LYS A 85 -10.62 -16.45 -21.37
CA LYS A 85 -9.46 -17.22 -20.88
C LYS A 85 -9.28 -17.16 -19.35
N ILE A 86 -10.08 -16.34 -18.66
CA ILE A 86 -9.97 -16.15 -17.22
C ILE A 86 -10.70 -17.29 -16.50
N THR A 87 -9.96 -18.04 -15.68
CA THR A 87 -10.56 -19.06 -14.81
C THR A 87 -11.39 -18.37 -13.73
N LYS A 88 -12.72 -18.60 -13.75
CA LYS A 88 -13.64 -18.09 -12.73
C LYS A 88 -13.59 -19.01 -11.52
N LEU A 89 -13.08 -18.51 -10.39
CA LEU A 89 -13.11 -19.25 -9.14
C LEU A 89 -14.56 -19.33 -8.62
N PRO A 90 -14.96 -20.45 -8.00
CA PRO A 90 -16.28 -20.56 -7.37
C PRO A 90 -16.42 -19.51 -6.26
N PRO A 91 -17.63 -19.00 -6.01
CA PRO A 91 -17.86 -18.03 -4.95
C PRO A 91 -17.49 -18.66 -3.60
N GLN A 92 -16.48 -18.10 -2.94
CA GLN A 92 -16.17 -18.43 -1.55
C GLN A 92 -17.22 -17.75 -0.65
N GLY A 93 -17.64 -18.43 0.42
CA GLY A 93 -18.57 -17.87 1.41
C GLY A 93 -18.03 -16.58 2.04
N SER A 94 -18.86 -15.81 2.75
CA SER A 94 -18.45 -14.51 3.29
C SER A 94 -17.51 -14.66 4.49
N PRO A 95 -16.22 -14.33 4.34
CA PRO A 95 -15.26 -14.47 5.44
C PRO A 95 -15.53 -13.47 6.57
N VAL A 96 -16.23 -12.36 6.27
CA VAL A 96 -16.60 -11.31 7.22
C VAL A 96 -17.68 -11.79 8.19
N LEU A 97 -18.68 -12.53 7.68
CA LEU A 97 -19.74 -13.12 8.50
C LEU A 97 -19.15 -14.19 9.43
N ASP A 98 -18.25 -15.02 8.91
CA ASP A 98 -17.55 -16.04 9.71
C ASP A 98 -16.67 -15.42 10.81
N ALA A 99 -15.94 -14.36 10.49
CA ALA A 99 -15.14 -13.61 11.47
C ALA A 99 -16.00 -12.91 12.53
N SER A 100 -17.13 -12.30 12.15
CA SER A 100 -18.04 -11.60 13.07
C SER A 100 -18.72 -12.56 14.06
N ASN A 101 -19.10 -13.74 13.59
CA ASN A 101 -19.68 -14.80 14.43
C ASN A 101 -18.64 -15.36 15.43
N THR A 102 -17.39 -15.49 14.99
CA THR A 102 -16.26 -15.87 15.85
C THR A 102 -15.98 -14.79 16.91
N GLU A 103 -16.08 -13.51 16.54
CA GLU A 103 -15.80 -12.36 17.41
C GLU A 103 -16.82 -12.20 18.55
N LYS A 104 -18.09 -12.57 18.34
CA LYS A 104 -19.13 -12.55 19.39
C LYS A 104 -18.91 -13.61 20.48
N SER A 105 -18.05 -14.60 20.26
CA SER A 105 -17.79 -15.72 21.18
C SER A 105 -16.42 -15.62 21.89
N LEU A 106 -15.68 -14.51 21.69
CA LEU A 106 -14.24 -14.42 21.98
C LEU A 106 -13.90 -14.30 23.49
N GLY A 107 -14.00 -15.44 24.16
CA GLY A 107 -13.42 -15.73 25.48
C GLY A 107 -13.09 -17.23 25.62
N ASN A 108 -13.99 -18.10 25.14
CA ASN A 108 -13.87 -19.57 25.18
C ASN A 108 -14.17 -20.27 23.84
N ALA A 109 -14.01 -19.59 22.70
CA ALA A 109 -14.52 -20.02 21.39
C ALA A 109 -13.70 -21.07 20.62
N LYS A 110 -12.57 -21.56 21.16
CA LYS A 110 -11.79 -22.61 20.50
C LYS A 110 -12.65 -23.89 20.43
N PRO A 111 -12.84 -24.52 19.26
CA PRO A 111 -13.52 -25.81 19.17
C PRO A 111 -13.05 -26.84 20.20
N SER A 112 -11.76 -26.88 20.53
CA SER A 112 -11.20 -27.72 21.61
C SER A 112 -11.74 -27.36 23.00
N VAL A 113 -11.73 -26.07 23.36
CA VAL A 113 -12.22 -25.55 24.65
C VAL A 113 -13.76 -25.61 24.76
N LEU A 114 -14.48 -25.50 23.64
CA LEU A 114 -15.93 -25.65 23.57
C LEU A 114 -16.37 -27.12 23.70
N ARG A 115 -15.55 -28.05 23.20
CA ARG A 115 -15.75 -29.50 23.35
C ARG A 115 -15.48 -29.93 24.80
N GLU A 116 -14.46 -29.38 25.44
CA GLU A 116 -14.14 -29.63 26.85
C GLU A 116 -15.21 -29.08 27.81
N ASN A 117 -15.81 -27.92 27.49
CA ASN A 117 -16.88 -27.31 28.29
C ASN A 117 -18.31 -27.79 27.93
N GLN A 118 -18.48 -28.80 27.06
CA GLN A 118 -19.78 -29.29 26.55
C GLN A 118 -20.70 -28.21 25.92
N ARG A 119 -20.17 -27.05 25.54
CA ARG A 119 -20.93 -25.93 24.94
C ARG A 119 -20.98 -25.97 23.41
N LEU A 120 -20.38 -26.99 22.78
CA LEU A 120 -20.33 -27.14 21.33
C LEU A 120 -21.73 -27.16 20.68
N HIS A 121 -22.73 -27.72 21.36
CA HIS A 121 -24.10 -27.85 20.86
C HIS A 121 -24.86 -26.50 20.80
N LEU A 122 -24.42 -25.48 21.54
CA LEU A 122 -25.04 -24.16 21.57
C LEU A 122 -24.69 -23.31 20.34
N TYR A 123 -23.68 -23.72 19.57
CA TYR A 123 -23.13 -22.96 18.47
C TYR A 123 -23.13 -23.78 17.18
N GLN A 124 -24.18 -23.60 16.37
CA GLN A 124 -24.35 -24.31 15.09
C GLN A 124 -23.24 -23.98 14.08
N PHE A 125 -22.60 -22.80 14.20
CA PHE A 125 -21.44 -22.41 13.39
C PHE A 125 -20.15 -23.20 13.73
N ALA A 126 -20.04 -23.74 14.95
CA ALA A 126 -18.89 -24.49 15.42
C ALA A 126 -18.81 -25.93 14.85
N HIS A 127 -19.84 -26.36 14.12
CA HIS A 127 -19.88 -27.65 13.40
C HIS A 127 -19.41 -27.54 11.94
N SER A 128 -19.08 -26.34 11.45
CA SER A 128 -18.56 -26.18 10.09
C SER A 128 -17.11 -26.67 9.99
N GLU A 129 -16.75 -27.37 8.90
CA GLU A 129 -15.37 -27.82 8.63
C GLU A 129 -14.36 -26.65 8.55
N VAL A 130 -14.85 -25.43 8.35
CA VAL A 130 -14.08 -24.20 8.27
C VAL A 130 -13.67 -23.67 9.66
N TYR A 131 -14.43 -24.00 10.71
CA TYR A 131 -14.23 -23.50 12.06
C TYR A 131 -13.25 -24.36 12.86
N THR A 132 -11.96 -24.20 12.58
CA THR A 132 -10.86 -24.90 13.28
C THR A 132 -10.23 -24.02 14.37
N ASP A 133 -9.55 -24.62 15.36
CA ASP A 133 -8.80 -23.88 16.40
C ASP A 133 -7.80 -22.88 15.79
N THR A 134 -7.20 -23.26 14.66
CA THR A 134 -6.30 -22.39 13.87
C THR A 134 -7.02 -21.17 13.31
N HIS A 135 -8.27 -21.31 12.86
CA HIS A 135 -9.09 -20.20 12.37
C HIS A 135 -9.40 -19.19 13.49
N VAL A 136 -9.68 -19.65 14.70
CA VAL A 136 -9.96 -18.79 15.86
C VAL A 136 -8.70 -18.01 16.30
N GLU A 137 -7.54 -18.67 16.32
CA GLU A 137 -6.27 -17.98 16.60
C GLU A 137 -5.92 -16.96 15.52
N GLN A 138 -6.16 -17.31 14.26
CA GLN A 138 -6.00 -16.46 13.10
C GLN A 138 -6.89 -15.21 13.14
N VAL A 139 -8.16 -15.33 13.54
CA VAL A 139 -9.07 -14.18 13.76
C VAL A 139 -8.56 -13.30 14.90
N LYS A 140 -8.05 -13.90 15.98
CA LYS A 140 -7.49 -13.16 17.13
C LYS A 140 -6.23 -12.37 16.75
N SER A 141 -5.32 -12.97 16.00
CA SER A 141 -4.13 -12.31 15.45
C SER A 141 -4.50 -11.20 14.46
N GLY A 142 -5.49 -11.46 13.59
CA GLY A 142 -6.07 -10.46 12.70
C GLY A 142 -6.65 -9.26 13.46
N ARG A 143 -7.36 -9.48 14.57
CA ARG A 143 -7.88 -8.39 15.42
C ARG A 143 -6.76 -7.55 16.06
N LEU A 144 -5.65 -8.18 16.46
CA LEU A 144 -4.48 -7.48 16.97
C LEU A 144 -3.81 -6.63 15.88
N ALA A 145 -3.69 -7.17 14.66
CA ALA A 145 -3.21 -6.41 13.50
C ALA A 145 -4.17 -5.23 13.16
N CYS A 146 -5.48 -5.45 13.16
CA CYS A 146 -6.48 -4.39 12.97
C CYS A 146 -6.46 -3.34 14.09
N LYS A 147 -6.02 -3.69 15.31
CA LYS A 147 -5.79 -2.69 16.37
C LYS A 147 -4.56 -1.84 16.08
N LEU A 148 -3.50 -2.40 15.48
CA LEU A 148 -2.32 -1.66 15.06
C LEU A 148 -2.67 -0.64 13.96
N PHE A 149 -3.48 -1.03 12.97
CA PHE A 149 -3.93 -0.13 11.88
C PHE A 149 -4.94 0.92 12.32
N ARG A 150 -5.76 0.62 13.33
CA ARG A 150 -6.65 1.60 13.98
C ARG A 150 -5.93 2.43 15.05
N SER A 151 -4.66 2.15 15.32
CA SER A 151 -3.91 2.89 16.33
C SER A 151 -3.67 4.31 15.82
N PHE A 152 -3.97 5.27 16.68
CA PHE A 152 -3.91 6.71 16.48
C PHE A 152 -2.70 7.17 15.65
N SER A 153 -1.52 6.58 15.85
CA SER A 153 -0.28 6.90 15.12
C SER A 153 -0.37 6.72 13.60
N TYR A 154 -1.05 5.67 13.10
CA TYR A 154 -1.13 5.45 11.65
C TYR A 154 -2.00 6.51 10.97
N SER A 155 -3.04 6.99 11.65
CA SER A 155 -3.90 8.08 11.15
C SER A 155 -3.14 9.41 10.99
N PHE A 156 -2.25 9.79 11.93
CA PHE A 156 -1.43 11.01 11.76
C PHE A 156 -0.51 10.90 10.55
N TYR A 157 0.10 9.74 10.37
CA TYR A 157 0.95 9.52 9.20
C TYR A 157 0.16 9.72 7.90
N THR A 158 -1.04 9.15 7.80
CA THR A 158 -1.86 9.28 6.59
C THR A 158 -2.24 10.74 6.30
N ILE A 159 -2.44 11.57 7.34
CA ILE A 159 -2.69 13.01 7.15
C ILE A 159 -1.46 13.69 6.53
N CYS A 160 -0.26 13.46 7.09
CA CYS A 160 0.98 14.02 6.55
C CYS A 160 1.25 13.54 5.12
N TRP A 161 0.99 12.26 4.84
CA TRP A 161 1.16 11.67 3.53
C TRP A 161 0.23 12.30 2.49
N THR A 162 -1.05 12.54 2.83
CA THR A 162 -2.00 13.21 1.93
C THR A 162 -1.64 14.66 1.56
N GLN A 163 -0.70 15.30 2.27
CA GLN A 163 -0.27 16.67 1.96
C GLN A 163 0.48 16.78 0.63
N ILE A 164 1.13 15.69 0.21
CA ILE A 164 1.89 15.64 -1.04
C ILE A 164 0.98 15.90 -2.26
N PHE A 165 -0.26 15.42 -2.20
CA PHE A 165 -1.24 15.56 -3.29
C PHE A 165 -2.08 16.84 -3.21
N ASN A 166 -1.95 17.65 -2.17
CA ASN A 166 -2.79 18.82 -1.94
C ASN A 166 -1.93 20.06 -1.64
N ASN A 167 -1.55 20.26 -0.38
CA ASN A 167 -0.96 21.54 0.05
C ASN A 167 0.44 21.77 -0.51
N LEU A 168 1.25 20.72 -0.73
CA LEU A 168 2.58 20.88 -1.34
C LEU A 168 2.49 21.33 -2.82
N ILE A 169 1.43 20.92 -3.53
CA ILE A 169 1.16 21.36 -4.91
C ILE A 169 0.70 22.82 -4.91
N SER A 170 -0.18 23.20 -3.98
CA SER A 170 -0.60 24.59 -3.81
C SER A 170 0.58 25.50 -3.44
N GLN A 171 1.45 25.06 -2.53
CA GLN A 171 2.70 25.75 -2.19
C GLN A 171 3.60 25.92 -3.42
N ALA A 172 3.73 24.89 -4.26
CA ALA A 172 4.50 24.97 -5.50
C ALA A 172 3.95 26.02 -6.47
N GLY A 173 2.64 26.27 -6.44
CA GLY A 173 1.97 27.30 -7.25
C GLY A 173 2.38 28.74 -6.91
N GLU A 174 2.79 29.02 -5.68
CA GLU A 174 3.27 30.35 -5.26
C GLU A 174 4.76 30.60 -5.60
N MET A 175 5.46 29.54 -6.03
CA MET A 175 6.89 29.55 -6.29
C MET A 175 7.19 29.83 -7.77
N LYS A 176 8.46 30.12 -8.06
CA LYS A 176 8.95 30.26 -9.43
C LYS A 176 9.04 28.89 -10.09
N LEU A 177 8.04 28.60 -10.91
CA LEU A 177 7.87 27.34 -11.62
C LEU A 177 8.90 27.10 -12.74
N GLY A 178 9.49 28.16 -13.29
CA GLY A 178 10.59 28.04 -14.27
C GLY A 178 10.25 27.25 -15.54
N GLY A 179 8.94 27.09 -15.85
CA GLY A 179 8.48 26.24 -16.94
C GLY A 179 8.05 24.82 -16.52
N THR A 180 8.19 24.46 -15.26
CA THR A 180 7.71 23.17 -14.71
C THR A 180 6.31 23.35 -14.13
N PRO A 181 5.29 22.55 -14.51
CA PRO A 181 3.99 22.59 -13.85
C PRO A 181 4.11 22.26 -12.35
N ASN A 182 3.30 22.90 -11.52
CA ASN A 182 3.21 22.65 -10.07
C ASN A 182 2.79 21.19 -9.79
N ASP A 183 1.85 20.66 -10.57
CA ASP A 183 1.39 19.26 -10.45
C ASP A 183 2.47 18.24 -10.80
N LEU A 184 3.57 18.66 -11.44
CA LEU A 184 4.70 17.77 -11.72
C LEU A 184 5.48 17.44 -10.44
N MET A 185 5.40 18.28 -9.40
CA MET A 185 6.19 18.13 -8.18
C MET A 185 5.86 16.84 -7.42
N GLN A 186 4.59 16.40 -7.41
CA GLN A 186 4.21 15.13 -6.78
C GLN A 186 4.92 13.92 -7.41
N ASN A 187 5.23 13.99 -8.72
CA ASN A 187 5.88 12.87 -9.43
C ASN A 187 7.34 12.70 -9.00
N LEU A 188 7.95 13.73 -8.39
CA LEU A 188 9.30 13.65 -7.84
C LEU A 188 9.38 12.54 -6.79
N GLU A 189 8.36 12.39 -5.94
CA GLU A 189 8.31 11.30 -4.95
C GLU A 189 8.33 9.92 -5.62
N THR A 190 7.52 9.72 -6.65
CA THR A 190 7.47 8.45 -7.39
C THR A 190 8.83 8.10 -7.99
N VAL A 191 9.51 9.08 -8.60
CA VAL A 191 10.85 8.89 -9.18
C VAL A 191 11.87 8.56 -8.10
N LEU A 192 11.82 9.26 -6.97
CA LEU A 192 12.68 9.01 -5.82
C LEU A 192 12.43 7.62 -5.22
N MET A 193 11.17 7.19 -5.11
CA MET A 193 10.80 5.86 -4.62
C MET A 193 11.38 4.76 -5.52
N LEU A 194 11.27 4.91 -6.85
CA LEU A 194 11.83 3.97 -7.81
C LEU A 194 13.37 3.84 -7.69
N GLY A 195 14.06 4.93 -7.33
CA GLY A 195 15.50 4.92 -7.06
C GLY A 195 15.87 4.42 -5.66
N PHE A 196 15.09 4.77 -4.64
CA PHE A 196 15.37 4.42 -3.24
C PHE A 196 15.08 2.97 -2.90
N ILE A 197 14.10 2.32 -3.53
CA ILE A 197 13.86 0.88 -3.30
C ILE A 197 15.10 0.03 -3.61
N PRO A 198 15.69 0.07 -4.83
CA PRO A 198 16.88 -0.71 -5.12
C PRO A 198 18.09 -0.26 -4.29
N LEU A 199 18.21 1.03 -3.98
CA LEU A 199 19.26 1.55 -3.09
C LEU A 199 19.15 0.93 -1.68
N LEU A 200 17.94 0.88 -1.12
CA LEU A 200 17.69 0.32 0.21
C LEU A 200 17.92 -1.20 0.22
N ASP A 201 17.41 -1.91 -0.79
CA ASP A 201 17.50 -3.38 -0.86
C ASP A 201 18.92 -3.89 -1.16
N LEU A 202 19.65 -3.24 -2.07
CA LEU A 202 20.95 -3.72 -2.54
C LEU A 202 22.11 -3.19 -1.69
N ILE A 203 21.98 -1.97 -1.16
CA ILE A 203 23.10 -1.29 -0.49
C ILE A 203 22.83 -1.16 1.00
N VAL A 204 21.72 -0.51 1.39
CA VAL A 204 21.52 -0.11 2.80
C VAL A 204 21.22 -1.31 3.70
N TYR A 205 20.26 -2.17 3.36
CA TYR A 205 19.90 -3.32 4.20
C TYR A 205 21.01 -4.37 4.28
N PRO A 206 21.77 -4.68 3.22
CA PRO A 206 22.94 -5.55 3.33
C PRO A 206 24.08 -4.92 4.13
N ALA A 207 24.32 -3.61 4.02
CA ALA A 207 25.32 -2.90 4.81
C ALA A 207 24.98 -2.91 6.31
N LEU A 208 23.72 -2.61 6.66
CA LEU A 208 23.24 -2.69 8.06
C LEU A 208 23.37 -4.10 8.64
N ARG A 209 23.08 -5.12 7.82
CA ARG A 209 23.29 -6.53 8.20
C ARG A 209 24.77 -6.86 8.42
N LYS A 210 25.68 -6.32 7.59
CA LYS A 210 27.15 -6.46 7.81
C LYS A 210 27.62 -5.76 9.08
N MET A 211 26.95 -4.69 9.49
CA MET A 211 27.24 -3.97 10.75
C MET A 211 26.59 -4.62 11.98
N GLY A 212 25.87 -5.74 11.83
CA GLY A 212 25.20 -6.43 12.94
C GLY A 212 23.97 -5.69 13.47
N ILE A 213 23.43 -4.71 12.73
CA ILE A 213 22.23 -3.98 13.13
C ILE A 213 21.01 -4.65 12.48
N ASP A 214 20.25 -5.36 13.30
CA ASP A 214 18.96 -5.91 12.86
C ASP A 214 17.95 -4.77 12.65
N PHE A 215 17.66 -4.50 11.38
CA PHE A 215 16.68 -3.50 10.98
C PHE A 215 15.26 -4.08 11.07
N ASN A 216 14.82 -4.29 12.31
CA ASN A 216 13.50 -4.83 12.65
C ASN A 216 12.38 -3.87 12.22
N THR A 217 11.22 -4.43 11.87
CA THR A 217 10.01 -3.75 11.41
C THR A 217 9.64 -2.52 12.24
N VAL A 218 9.71 -2.62 13.57
CA VAL A 218 9.40 -1.49 14.47
C VAL A 218 10.37 -0.32 14.25
N ARG A 219 11.68 -0.59 14.12
CA ARG A 219 12.70 0.46 13.89
C ARG A 219 12.51 1.15 12.55
N ARG A 220 12.10 0.40 11.51
CA ARG A 220 11.79 0.97 10.18
C ARG A 220 10.65 1.97 10.28
N ILE A 221 9.55 1.54 10.88
CA ILE A 221 8.36 2.37 11.05
C ILE A 221 8.71 3.64 11.86
N THR A 222 9.46 3.52 12.96
CA THR A 222 9.89 4.68 13.76
C THR A 222 10.72 5.68 12.94
N LEU A 223 11.68 5.20 12.14
CA LEU A 223 12.47 6.07 11.25
C LEU A 223 11.61 6.70 10.15
N GLY A 224 10.62 5.96 9.65
CA GLY A 224 9.63 6.49 8.71
C GLY A 224 8.84 7.65 9.30
N PHE A 225 8.29 7.49 10.51
CA PHE A 225 7.62 8.59 11.22
C PHE A 225 8.52 9.80 11.45
N PHE A 226 9.80 9.57 11.77
CA PHE A 226 10.77 10.65 11.94
C PHE A 226 11.03 11.41 10.62
N CYS A 227 11.19 10.69 9.51
CA CYS A 227 11.33 11.29 8.18
C CYS A 227 10.07 12.06 7.75
N ALA A 228 8.86 11.55 8.03
CA ALA A 228 7.63 12.29 7.78
C ALA A 228 7.59 13.61 8.55
N SER A 229 7.98 13.58 9.84
CA SER A 229 8.07 14.79 10.65
C SER A 229 9.05 15.80 10.05
N LEU A 230 10.25 15.36 9.64
CA LEU A 230 11.24 16.23 9.00
C LEU A 230 10.72 16.82 7.69
N SER A 231 10.02 16.03 6.87
CA SER A 231 9.38 16.49 5.63
C SER A 231 8.40 17.62 5.90
N MET A 232 7.51 17.45 6.89
CA MET A 232 6.49 18.46 7.22
C MET A 232 7.11 19.70 7.88
N THR A 233 8.12 19.53 8.73
CA THR A 233 8.89 20.67 9.28
C THR A 233 9.57 21.47 8.18
N TYR A 234 10.17 20.78 7.20
CA TYR A 234 10.80 21.43 6.04
C TYR A 234 9.78 22.22 5.22
N ALA A 235 8.62 21.61 4.89
CA ALA A 235 7.55 22.28 4.16
C ALA A 235 7.03 23.54 4.87
N CYS A 236 6.89 23.49 6.21
CA CYS A 236 6.49 24.62 7.03
C CYS A 236 7.53 25.76 7.03
N VAL A 237 8.81 25.42 7.22
CA VAL A 237 9.91 26.39 7.16
C VAL A 237 9.99 27.04 5.78
N LEU A 238 9.82 26.25 4.71
CA LEU A 238 9.79 26.77 3.36
C LEU A 238 8.61 27.72 3.15
N GLN A 239 7.41 27.40 3.63
CA GLN A 239 6.25 28.28 3.55
C GLN A 239 6.51 29.61 4.27
N HIS A 240 7.17 29.58 5.43
CA HIS A 240 7.55 30.79 6.14
C HIS A 240 8.46 31.70 5.32
N PHE A 241 9.44 31.14 4.59
CA PHE A 241 10.29 31.91 3.69
C PHE A 241 9.55 32.43 2.46
N ILE A 242 8.57 31.69 1.93
CA ILE A 242 7.71 32.13 0.82
C ILE A 242 6.95 33.40 1.21
N TYR A 243 6.38 33.46 2.42
CA TYR A 243 5.65 34.65 2.89
C TYR A 243 6.54 35.88 3.14
N GLN A 244 7.82 35.68 3.49
CA GLN A 244 8.74 36.79 3.74
C GLN A 244 9.33 37.41 2.47
N GLN A 245 9.33 36.67 1.36
CA GLN A 245 9.87 37.13 0.08
C GLN A 245 8.76 37.58 -0.86
N LEU A 246 9.13 38.33 -1.91
CA LEU A 246 8.18 38.68 -2.95
C LEU A 246 7.74 37.39 -3.68
N ALA A 247 6.43 37.22 -3.90
CA ALA A 247 5.86 36.06 -4.57
C ALA A 247 6.59 35.72 -5.89
N GLY A 248 6.89 34.44 -6.11
CA GLY A 248 7.59 33.98 -7.31
C GLY A 248 9.11 34.23 -7.35
N SER A 249 9.75 34.54 -6.22
CA SER A 249 11.22 34.69 -6.15
C SER A 249 11.96 33.37 -5.93
N ILE A 250 11.34 32.42 -5.22
CA ILE A 250 11.96 31.14 -4.81
C ILE A 250 11.69 30.08 -5.88
N GLU A 251 12.72 29.35 -6.31
CA GLU A 251 12.58 28.25 -7.28
C GLU A 251 11.87 27.04 -6.68
N VAL A 252 10.94 26.45 -7.44
CA VAL A 252 10.13 25.30 -6.99
C VAL A 252 10.97 24.09 -6.56
N TRP A 253 12.15 23.89 -7.16
CA TRP A 253 13.04 22.76 -6.87
C TRP A 253 13.59 22.74 -5.45
N ILE A 254 13.51 23.84 -4.71
CA ILE A 254 13.85 23.84 -3.28
C ILE A 254 12.86 22.99 -2.47
N GLN A 255 11.69 22.60 -2.99
CA GLN A 255 10.82 21.63 -2.33
C GLN A 255 11.38 20.19 -2.35
N ALA A 256 12.37 19.89 -3.20
CA ALA A 256 12.89 18.53 -3.41
C ALA A 256 13.32 17.80 -2.13
N PRO A 257 13.98 18.43 -1.13
CA PRO A 257 14.32 17.77 0.13
C PRO A 257 13.09 17.28 0.91
N GLY A 258 11.96 18.01 0.85
CA GLY A 258 10.69 17.56 1.43
C GLY A 258 10.25 16.24 0.81
N TYR A 259 10.21 16.17 -0.52
CA TYR A 259 9.86 14.93 -1.24
C TYR A 259 10.85 13.78 -1.01
N VAL A 260 12.14 14.05 -0.77
CA VAL A 260 13.13 13.02 -0.39
C VAL A 260 12.78 12.38 0.95
N PHE A 261 12.48 13.20 1.97
CA PHE A 261 12.09 12.68 3.27
C PHE A 261 10.71 12.01 3.24
N GLY A 262 9.78 12.54 2.44
CA GLY A 262 8.48 11.91 2.15
C GLY A 262 8.63 10.51 1.57
N ALA A 263 9.39 10.37 0.48
CA ALA A 263 9.60 9.10 -0.21
C ALA A 263 10.25 8.03 0.70
N LEU A 264 11.27 8.40 1.48
CA LEU A 264 11.89 7.48 2.45
C LEU A 264 10.91 7.04 3.53
N SER A 265 10.07 7.97 3.99
CA SER A 265 9.04 7.69 4.97
C SER A 265 7.98 6.72 4.45
N GLU A 266 7.50 6.94 3.23
CA GLU A 266 6.55 6.06 2.54
C GLU A 266 7.06 4.63 2.43
N ILE A 267 8.32 4.44 2.00
CA ILE A 267 8.90 3.10 1.90
C ILE A 267 8.89 2.38 3.26
N TRP A 268 9.24 3.06 4.36
CA TRP A 268 9.32 2.40 5.66
C TRP A 268 7.99 2.25 6.39
N VAL A 269 6.97 3.07 6.10
CA VAL A 269 5.67 3.03 6.80
C VAL A 269 4.59 2.35 5.96
N LEU A 270 4.39 2.75 4.70
CA LEU A 270 3.31 2.22 3.86
C LEU A 270 3.63 0.82 3.34
N VAL A 271 4.79 0.63 2.73
CA VAL A 271 5.18 -0.70 2.17
C VAL A 271 5.28 -1.74 3.28
N MET A 272 5.94 -1.40 4.39
CA MET A 272 6.01 -2.28 5.56
C MET A 272 4.63 -2.49 6.22
N GLY A 273 3.79 -1.46 6.27
CA GLY A 273 2.43 -1.56 6.82
C GLY A 273 1.58 -2.57 6.07
N ILE A 274 1.67 -2.55 4.73
CA ILE A 274 1.03 -3.52 3.86
C ILE A 274 1.63 -4.93 4.08
N GLU A 275 2.95 -5.07 4.17
CA GLU A 275 3.60 -6.35 4.45
C GLU A 275 3.15 -6.96 5.79
N ILE A 276 3.07 -6.15 6.84
CA ILE A 276 2.56 -6.56 8.17
C ILE A 276 1.09 -6.99 8.06
N ALA A 277 0.29 -6.26 7.30
CA ALA A 277 -1.12 -6.59 7.06
C ALA A 277 -1.24 -7.96 6.40
N PHE A 278 -0.40 -8.23 5.40
CA PHE A 278 -0.40 -9.48 4.65
C PHE A 278 0.14 -10.68 5.45
N ASN A 279 1.23 -10.49 6.20
CA ASN A 279 1.88 -11.57 6.95
C ASN A 279 1.12 -11.96 8.22
N ASN A 280 0.41 -11.01 8.85
CA ASN A 280 -0.37 -11.29 10.06
C ASN A 280 -1.85 -11.61 9.77
N ALA A 281 -2.29 -11.43 8.53
CA ALA A 281 -3.64 -11.79 8.13
C ALA A 281 -3.75 -13.28 7.81
N PRO A 282 -4.79 -13.98 8.28
CA PRO A 282 -5.07 -15.32 7.81
C PRO A 282 -5.53 -15.30 6.35
N ASP A 283 -5.28 -16.40 5.64
CA ASP A 283 -5.52 -16.49 4.20
C ASP A 283 -6.96 -16.10 3.81
N ASN A 284 -7.94 -16.48 4.62
CA ASN A 284 -9.36 -16.18 4.38
C ASN A 284 -9.76 -14.73 4.71
N LEU A 285 -8.98 -14.00 5.53
CA LEU A 285 -9.28 -12.59 5.92
C LEU A 285 -8.27 -11.58 5.38
N ARG A 286 -7.33 -12.01 4.54
CA ARG A 286 -6.33 -11.14 3.93
C ARG A 286 -6.96 -9.94 3.23
N ALA A 287 -8.00 -10.17 2.42
CA ALA A 287 -8.75 -9.10 1.75
C ALA A 287 -9.41 -8.13 2.76
N VAL A 288 -9.96 -8.64 3.86
CA VAL A 288 -10.63 -7.83 4.89
C VAL A 288 -9.61 -6.94 5.61
N ILE A 289 -8.47 -7.50 6.03
CA ILE A 289 -7.43 -6.74 6.74
C ILE A 289 -6.78 -5.71 5.83
N SER A 290 -6.51 -6.06 4.56
CA SER A 290 -6.07 -5.08 3.57
C SER A 290 -7.11 -3.98 3.34
N SER A 291 -8.41 -4.30 3.33
CA SER A 291 -9.45 -3.27 3.17
C SER A 291 -9.51 -2.30 4.36
N ILE A 292 -9.32 -2.80 5.59
CA ILE A 292 -9.25 -1.96 6.80
C ILE A 292 -8.07 -0.99 6.73
N PHE A 293 -6.92 -1.43 6.20
CA PHE A 293 -5.77 -0.57 5.98
C PHE A 293 -6.10 0.62 5.06
N TRP A 294 -6.76 0.35 3.91
CA TRP A 294 -7.19 1.41 2.99
C TRP A 294 -8.24 2.34 3.61
N VAL A 295 -9.12 1.83 4.47
CA VAL A 295 -10.06 2.67 5.23
C VAL A 295 -9.31 3.63 6.16
N THR A 296 -8.19 3.23 6.77
CA THR A 296 -7.40 4.16 7.59
C THR A 296 -6.88 5.34 6.77
N ILE A 297 -6.46 5.12 5.53
CA ILE A 297 -6.05 6.21 4.61
C ILE A 297 -7.25 7.12 4.29
N ALA A 298 -8.43 6.55 4.03
CA ALA A 298 -9.64 7.33 3.79
C ALA A 298 -10.03 8.20 4.99
N VAL A 299 -9.89 7.68 6.22
CA VAL A 299 -10.10 8.47 7.44
C VAL A 299 -9.08 9.60 7.56
N GLY A 300 -7.80 9.35 7.24
CA GLY A 300 -6.77 10.39 7.19
C GLY A 300 -7.11 11.51 6.21
N ALA A 301 -7.53 11.16 5.00
CA ALA A 301 -7.97 12.13 3.99
C ALA A 301 -9.21 12.92 4.44
N ALA A 302 -10.19 12.26 5.08
CA ALA A 302 -11.38 12.92 5.62
C ALA A 302 -11.04 13.94 6.73
N VAL A 303 -10.08 13.61 7.60
CA VAL A 303 -9.55 14.55 8.59
C VAL A 303 -8.81 15.70 7.91
N GLY A 304 -8.02 15.43 6.87
CA GLY A 304 -7.37 16.46 6.05
C GLY A 304 -8.37 17.47 5.48
N ILE A 305 -9.48 16.98 4.92
CA ILE A 305 -10.59 17.84 4.42
C ILE A 305 -11.22 18.65 5.56
N ALA A 306 -11.42 18.03 6.74
CA ALA A 306 -11.97 18.73 7.89
C ALA A 306 -11.04 19.85 8.42
N LEU A 307 -9.73 19.76 8.15
CA LEU A 307 -8.74 20.76 8.52
C LEU A 307 -8.59 21.88 7.49
N THR A 308 -9.09 21.72 6.25
CA THR A 308 -9.01 22.73 5.18
C THR A 308 -9.53 24.12 5.55
N PRO A 309 -10.58 24.31 6.39
CA PRO A 309 -11.00 25.66 6.81
C PRO A 309 -9.94 26.40 7.63
N VAL A 310 -9.01 25.68 8.27
CA VAL A 310 -7.87 26.27 9.00
C VAL A 310 -6.77 26.74 8.02
N SER A 311 -6.80 26.25 6.79
CA SER A 311 -5.84 26.46 5.70
C SER A 311 -6.12 27.69 4.81
N GLN A 312 -6.95 28.66 5.24
CA GLN A 312 -7.30 29.82 4.41
C GLN A 312 -6.23 30.91 4.41
N ASP A 313 -5.85 31.40 3.22
CA ASP A 313 -4.99 32.57 2.99
C ASP A 313 -5.51 33.82 3.76
N PRO A 314 -4.72 34.50 4.63
CA PRO A 314 -3.25 34.57 4.74
C PRO A 314 -2.55 33.38 5.45
N TYR A 315 -3.26 32.29 5.73
CA TYR A 315 -2.75 31.08 6.38
C TYR A 315 -2.89 29.85 5.48
N MET A 316 -2.09 29.71 4.41
CA MET A 316 -1.86 28.36 3.86
C MET A 316 -1.08 27.52 4.89
N VAL A 317 -1.81 26.62 5.54
CA VAL A 317 -1.32 25.41 6.24
C VAL A 317 -2.07 24.22 5.73
#